data_AF-A0A2T0WYD6-F1
#
_entry.id   AF-A0A2T0WYD6-F1
#
_cell.length_a   1.000
_cell.length_b   1.000
_cell.length_c   1.000
_cell.angle_alpha   90.00
_cell.angle_beta   90.00
_cell.angle_gamma   90.00
#
_symmetry.space_group_name_H-M   'P 1'
#
loop_
_entity.id
_entity.type
_entity.pdbx_description
1 polymer ?
#
loop_
_entity_poly.entity_id
_entity_poly.type
_entity_poly.pdbx_seq_one_letter_code
_entity_poly.pdbx_strand_id
1 'polypeptide(L)'
;MSFMPSFMTNILRMPLAGDVSTDIESRLYSHDYKGVPEIEGAVLKEVAGYGKQLGWMTEALLALAEAQNMKLPKLEAMNDQVKEVKERIGRDRKAEAEAAIAALKAADPKVWATLMRAEVEKIDAE
;
A
#
# COMPACT_ATOMS: atom_id res chain seq x y z
N MET A 1 -28.79 -28.08 -14.54
CA MET A 1 -27.56 -27.30 -14.75
C MET A 1 -27.84 -25.89 -14.27
N SER A 2 -27.15 -25.48 -13.19
CA SER A 2 -27.40 -24.20 -12.53
C SER A 2 -26.80 -23.06 -13.36
N PHE A 3 -27.62 -22.05 -13.66
CA PHE A 3 -27.20 -20.76 -14.17
C PHE A 3 -26.38 -20.03 -13.09
N MET A 4 -25.20 -19.51 -13.42
CA MET A 4 -24.66 -18.31 -12.77
C MET A 4 -24.61 -17.20 -13.81
N PRO A 5 -25.16 -16.00 -13.55
CA PRO A 5 -25.11 -14.91 -14.50
C PRO A 5 -23.78 -14.17 -14.38
N SER A 6 -23.17 -13.89 -15.53
CA SER A 6 -21.93 -13.13 -15.66
C SER A 6 -22.21 -11.63 -15.45
N PHE A 7 -22.07 -11.13 -14.23
CA PHE A 7 -22.08 -9.68 -13.95
C PHE A 7 -20.68 -9.10 -13.65
N MET A 8 -19.61 -9.86 -13.83
CA MET A 8 -18.25 -9.38 -13.56
C MET A 8 -17.32 -9.64 -14.75
N THR A 9 -17.63 -9.05 -15.90
CA THR A 9 -16.63 -8.86 -16.96
C THR A 9 -16.54 -7.37 -17.26
N ASN A 10 -15.54 -6.71 -16.66
CA ASN A 10 -15.25 -5.29 -16.86
C ASN A 10 -14.57 -5.08 -18.22
N ILE A 11 -15.31 -5.27 -19.31
CA ILE A 11 -14.85 -4.91 -20.67
C ILE A 11 -15.34 -3.50 -20.97
N LEU A 12 -14.50 -2.49 -20.70
CA LEU A 12 -14.79 -1.10 -21.06
C LEU A 12 -14.24 -0.81 -22.46
N ARG A 13 -15.10 -0.83 -23.49
CA ARG A 13 -14.72 -0.39 -24.85
C ARG A 13 -14.82 1.14 -24.96
N MET A 14 -13.70 1.84 -25.09
CA MET A 14 -13.67 3.28 -25.38
C MET A 14 -13.64 3.53 -26.91
N PRO A 15 -14.40 4.52 -27.43
CA PRO A 15 -14.67 4.67 -28.87
C PRO A 15 -13.48 5.12 -29.74
N LEU A 16 -12.32 5.44 -29.15
CA LEU A 16 -11.10 5.86 -29.88
C LEU A 16 -9.95 4.86 -29.76
N ALA A 17 -10.13 3.76 -29.03
CA ALA A 17 -9.22 2.64 -29.04
C ALA A 17 -9.67 1.69 -30.15
N GLY A 18 -8.81 1.42 -31.14
CA GLY A 18 -9.01 0.29 -32.07
C GLY A 18 -9.18 -1.02 -31.30
N ASP A 19 -9.54 -2.13 -31.96
CA ASP A 19 -9.87 -3.42 -31.33
C ASP A 19 -8.73 -3.98 -30.45
N VAL A 20 -8.66 -3.45 -29.24
CA VAL A 20 -7.69 -3.71 -28.21
C VAL A 20 -8.53 -3.92 -26.98
N SER A 21 -8.63 -5.17 -26.54
CA SER A 21 -9.16 -5.47 -25.22
C SER A 21 -8.13 -5.00 -24.20
N THR A 22 -8.32 -3.80 -23.66
CA THR A 22 -7.55 -3.38 -22.49
C THR A 22 -8.11 -4.12 -21.28
N ASP A 23 -7.40 -5.15 -20.86
CA ASP A 23 -7.68 -5.85 -19.63
C ASP A 23 -7.14 -5.03 -18.44
N ILE A 24 -8.03 -4.62 -17.53
CA ILE A 24 -7.68 -3.90 -16.31
C ILE A 24 -7.73 -4.90 -15.15
N GLU A 25 -6.96 -5.98 -15.21
CA GLU A 25 -6.76 -6.83 -14.03
C GLU A 25 -5.85 -6.10 -13.03
N SER A 26 -6.24 -6.06 -11.77
CA SER A 26 -5.30 -5.73 -10.70
C SER A 26 -4.17 -6.75 -10.80
N ARG A 27 -2.92 -6.30 -10.99
CA ARG A 27 -1.75 -7.17 -11.20
C ARG A 27 -1.59 -8.30 -10.17
N LEU A 28 -2.31 -8.30 -9.05
CA LEU A 28 -2.39 -9.43 -8.10
C LEU A 28 -2.97 -10.74 -8.68
N TYR A 29 -3.59 -10.73 -9.87
CA TYR A 29 -4.28 -11.89 -10.44
C TYR A 29 -3.99 -12.18 -11.92
N SER A 30 -2.94 -11.60 -12.51
CA SER A 30 -2.64 -11.85 -13.93
C SER A 30 -2.32 -13.32 -14.21
N HIS A 31 -2.91 -13.91 -15.24
CA HIS A 31 -2.73 -15.32 -15.62
C HIS A 31 -1.29 -15.74 -16.00
N ASP A 32 -0.31 -14.83 -15.93
CA ASP A 32 1.13 -15.06 -16.17
C ASP A 32 1.93 -15.43 -14.90
N TYR A 33 1.30 -15.57 -13.75
CA TYR A 33 1.98 -16.03 -12.53
C TYR A 33 2.39 -17.50 -12.63
N LYS A 34 3.71 -17.74 -12.65
CA LYS A 34 4.30 -19.09 -12.70
C LYS A 34 4.31 -19.81 -11.33
N GLY A 35 3.85 -19.15 -10.27
CA GLY A 35 3.79 -19.68 -8.91
C GLY A 35 2.40 -20.20 -8.52
N VAL A 36 2.31 -20.78 -7.33
CA VAL A 36 1.02 -21.21 -6.75
C VAL A 36 0.35 -19.99 -6.11
N PRO A 37 -0.83 -19.55 -6.58
CA PRO A 37 -1.46 -18.31 -6.11
C PRO A 37 -1.72 -18.27 -4.61
N GLU A 38 -2.07 -19.40 -3.98
CA GLU A 38 -2.26 -19.44 -2.52
C GLU A 38 -0.95 -19.14 -1.77
N ILE A 39 0.17 -19.68 -2.27
CA ILE A 39 1.50 -19.45 -1.68
C ILE A 39 1.90 -17.97 -1.85
N GLU A 40 1.71 -17.40 -3.04
CA GLU A 40 2.06 -16.00 -3.28
C GLU A 40 1.22 -15.04 -2.43
N GLY A 41 -0.08 -15.33 -2.28
CA GLY A 41 -0.97 -14.58 -1.39
C GLY A 41 -0.54 -14.65 0.07
N ALA A 42 -0.17 -15.84 0.56
CA ALA A 42 0.35 -16.03 1.91
C ALA A 42 1.68 -15.27 2.11
N VAL A 43 2.62 -15.38 1.16
CA VAL A 43 3.92 -14.68 1.24
C VAL A 43 3.75 -13.16 1.26
N LEU A 44 2.86 -12.60 0.43
CA LEU A 44 2.62 -11.16 0.38
C LEU A 44 1.98 -10.63 1.67
N LYS A 45 1.05 -11.40 2.27
CA LYS A 45 0.32 -10.99 3.48
C LYS A 45 1.12 -11.22 4.76
N GLU A 46 1.77 -12.38 4.87
CA GLU A 46 2.33 -12.88 6.12
C GLU A 46 3.84 -12.61 6.25
N VAL A 47 4.58 -12.61 5.12
CA VAL A 47 6.04 -12.43 5.15
C VAL A 47 6.40 -10.98 4.83
N ALA A 48 6.26 -10.60 3.57
CA ALA A 48 6.64 -9.30 3.07
C ALA A 48 6.19 -9.12 1.62
N GLY A 49 5.58 -7.97 1.34
CA GLY A 49 5.44 -7.50 -0.04
C GLY A 49 6.81 -7.30 -0.69
N TYR A 50 6.86 -7.34 -2.03
CA TYR A 50 8.09 -7.19 -2.81
C TYR A 50 8.94 -5.96 -2.40
N GLY A 51 8.31 -4.81 -2.17
CA GLY A 51 9.02 -3.60 -1.73
C GLY A 51 9.68 -3.73 -0.35
N LYS A 52 9.11 -4.53 0.56
CA LYS A 52 9.70 -4.79 1.89
C LYS A 52 10.88 -5.76 1.79
N GLN A 53 10.77 -6.78 0.92
CA GLN A 53 11.89 -7.69 0.62
C GLN A 53 13.09 -6.93 0.03
N LEU A 54 12.86 -6.05 -0.95
CA LEU A 54 13.90 -5.19 -1.51
C LEU A 54 14.48 -4.22 -0.47
N GLY A 55 13.66 -3.71 0.45
CA GLY A 55 14.11 -2.90 1.57
C GLY A 55 15.14 -3.63 2.43
N TRP A 56 14.81 -4.85 2.86
CA TRP A 56 15.73 -5.69 3.65
C TRP A 56 17.03 -5.98 2.93
N MET A 57 16.97 -6.32 1.63
CA MET A 57 18.18 -6.54 0.83
C MET A 57 19.04 -5.28 0.71
N THR A 58 18.41 -4.12 0.52
CA THR A 58 19.09 -2.82 0.43
C THR A 58 19.78 -2.48 1.74
N GLU A 59 19.08 -2.63 2.87
CA GLU A 59 19.62 -2.40 4.21
C GLU A 59 20.81 -3.32 4.50
N ALA A 60 20.69 -4.61 4.19
CA ALA A 60 21.77 -5.57 4.39
C ALA A 60 23.01 -5.25 3.52
N LEU A 61 22.82 -4.87 2.26
CA LEU A 61 23.91 -4.50 1.36
C LEU A 61 24.61 -3.21 1.81
N LEU A 62 23.87 -2.20 2.27
CA LEU A 62 24.44 -0.97 2.79
C LEU A 62 25.24 -1.22 4.08
N ALA A 63 24.71 -2.04 5.00
CA ALA A 63 25.43 -2.42 6.21
C ALA A 63 26.72 -3.20 5.91
N LEU A 64 26.69 -4.10 4.93
CA LEU A 64 27.86 -4.83 4.48
C LEU A 64 28.90 -3.93 3.81
N ALA A 65 28.46 -2.95 3.02
CA ALA A 65 29.34 -1.98 2.40
C ALA A 65 30.03 -1.10 3.45
N GLU A 66 29.29 -0.64 4.46
CA GLU A 66 29.84 0.09 5.59
C GLU A 66 30.91 -0.71 6.34
N ALA A 67 30.62 -1.99 6.66
CA ALA A 67 31.57 -2.88 7.33
C ALA A 67 32.86 -3.12 6.53
N GLN A 68 32.79 -3.06 5.20
CA GLN A 68 33.94 -3.21 4.31
C GLN A 68 34.58 -1.87 3.89
N ASN A 69 34.12 -0.75 4.47
CA ASN A 69 34.54 0.60 4.12
C ASN A 69 34.41 0.89 2.61
N MET A 70 33.38 0.34 1.98
CA MET A 70 33.01 0.52 0.58
C MET A 70 31.88 1.53 0.47
N LYS A 71 31.91 2.34 -0.59
CA LYS A 71 30.81 3.26 -0.93
C LYS A 71 29.94 2.67 -2.02
N LEU A 72 28.62 2.74 -1.81
CA LEU A 72 27.62 2.34 -2.80
C LEU A 72 26.74 3.55 -3.16
N PRO A 73 27.30 4.60 -3.78
CA PRO A 73 26.65 5.92 -3.86
C PRO A 73 25.29 5.88 -4.57
N LYS A 74 25.11 4.99 -5.55
CA LYS A 74 23.81 4.81 -6.23
C LYS A 74 22.78 4.16 -5.32
N LEU A 75 23.18 3.17 -4.52
CA LEU A 75 22.29 2.46 -3.60
C LEU A 75 21.93 3.34 -2.39
N GLU A 76 22.91 4.09 -1.89
CA GLU A 76 22.74 5.12 -0.85
C GLU A 76 21.73 6.18 -1.31
N ALA A 77 21.96 6.80 -2.48
CA ALA A 77 21.04 7.81 -3.01
C ALA A 77 19.63 7.26 -3.26
N MET A 78 19.50 6.05 -3.80
CA MET A 78 18.20 5.40 -3.99
C MET A 78 17.49 5.16 -2.65
N ASN A 79 18.21 4.67 -1.63
CA ASN A 79 17.65 4.43 -0.30
C ASN A 79 17.17 5.74 0.35
N ASP A 80 17.92 6.82 0.20
CA ASP A 80 17.55 8.14 0.72
C ASP A 80 16.31 8.69 0.03
N GLN A 81 16.20 8.56 -1.29
CA GLN A 81 14.98 8.92 -2.04
C GLN A 81 13.75 8.15 -1.56
N VAL A 82 13.90 6.84 -1.30
CA VAL A 82 12.80 6.02 -0.78
C VAL A 82 12.37 6.50 0.62
N LYS A 83 13.32 6.83 1.49
CA LYS A 83 13.02 7.39 2.82
C LYS A 83 12.29 8.72 2.71
N GLU A 84 12.77 9.63 1.88
CA GLU A 84 12.14 10.94 1.66
C GLU A 84 10.68 10.80 1.19
N VAL A 85 10.43 9.90 0.22
CA VAL A 85 9.06 9.65 -0.27
C VAL A 85 8.17 9.09 0.84
N LYS A 86 8.65 8.13 1.64
CA LYS A 86 7.90 7.56 2.76
C LYS A 86 7.56 8.62 3.80
N GLU A 87 8.52 9.45 4.16
CA GLU A 87 8.33 10.52 5.13
C GLU A 87 7.34 11.58 4.63
N ARG A 88 7.47 11.99 3.36
CA ARG A 88 6.53 12.93 2.74
C ARG A 88 5.11 12.39 2.77
N ILE A 89 4.88 11.16 2.29
CA ILE A 89 3.56 10.54 2.31
C ILE A 89 3.03 10.39 3.74
N GLY A 90 3.90 10.07 4.70
CA GLY A 90 3.54 10.01 6.12
C GLY A 90 3.06 11.35 6.67
N ARG A 91 3.76 12.44 6.34
CA ARG A 91 3.36 13.82 6.71
C ARG A 91 2.04 14.20 6.05
N ASP A 92 1.89 13.93 4.75
CA ASP A 92 0.68 14.26 3.99
C ASP A 92 -0.54 13.55 4.58
N ARG A 93 -0.44 12.24 4.86
CA ARG A 93 -1.52 11.45 5.49
C ARG A 93 -1.88 11.95 6.89
N LYS A 94 -0.89 12.35 7.68
CA LYS A 94 -1.13 12.92 9.02
C LYS A 94 -1.89 14.24 8.90
N ALA A 95 -1.45 15.12 8.01
CA ALA A 95 -2.12 16.41 7.78
C ALA A 95 -3.57 16.23 7.27
N GLU A 96 -3.79 15.28 6.37
CA GLU A 96 -5.13 14.91 5.89
C GLU A 96 -6.02 14.40 7.04
N ALA A 97 -5.49 13.55 7.91
CA ALA A 97 -6.23 13.04 9.06
C ALA A 97 -6.57 14.15 10.06
N GLU A 98 -5.62 15.04 10.37
CA GLU A 98 -5.84 16.20 11.24
C GLU A 98 -6.91 17.14 10.66
N ALA A 99 -6.86 17.40 9.34
CA ALA A 99 -7.86 18.21 8.65
C ALA A 99 -9.25 17.54 8.68
N ALA A 100 -9.33 16.23 8.45
CA ALA A 100 -10.58 15.48 8.52
C ALA A 100 -11.19 15.51 9.94
N ILE A 101 -10.36 15.37 10.96
CA ILE A 101 -10.78 15.49 12.37
C ILE A 101 -11.29 16.91 12.66
N ALA A 102 -10.57 17.94 12.23
CA ALA A 102 -10.99 19.33 12.42
C ALA A 102 -12.33 19.61 11.71
N ALA A 103 -12.50 19.09 10.50
CA ALA A 103 -13.75 19.19 9.74
C ALA A 103 -14.92 18.49 10.45
N LEU A 104 -14.70 17.27 10.99
CA LEU A 104 -15.71 16.56 11.76
C LEU A 104 -16.13 17.35 13.00
N LYS A 105 -15.17 17.89 13.76
CA LYS A 105 -15.44 18.71 14.95
C LYS A 105 -16.26 19.96 14.61
N ALA A 106 -16.02 20.57 13.46
CA ALA A 106 -16.77 21.75 13.00
C ALA A 106 -18.18 21.40 12.51
N ALA A 107 -18.33 20.30 11.78
CA ALA A 107 -19.60 19.88 11.18
C ALA A 107 -20.57 19.26 12.20
N ASP A 108 -20.06 18.41 13.12
CA ASP A 108 -20.87 17.76 14.14
C ASP A 108 -20.07 17.58 15.46
N PRO A 109 -20.15 18.58 16.36
CA PRO A 109 -19.48 18.52 17.66
C PRO A 109 -19.95 17.37 18.56
N LYS A 110 -21.20 16.89 18.39
CA LYS A 110 -21.75 15.81 19.22
C LYS A 110 -21.18 14.46 18.78
N VAL A 111 -21.14 14.19 17.48
CA VAL A 111 -20.51 12.98 16.94
C VAL A 111 -19.02 12.94 17.27
N TRP A 112 -18.32 14.08 17.15
CA TRP A 112 -16.93 14.21 17.61
C TRP A 112 -16.76 13.85 19.09
N ALA A 113 -17.60 14.39 19.97
CA ALA A 113 -17.51 14.12 21.41
C ALA A 113 -17.78 12.65 21.75
N THR A 114 -18.73 12.01 21.06
CA THR A 114 -19.00 10.57 21.22
C THR A 114 -17.81 9.73 20.76
N LEU A 115 -17.21 10.06 19.61
CA LEU A 115 -16.05 9.33 19.08
C LEU A 115 -14.86 9.44 20.02
N MET A 116 -14.55 10.64 20.51
CA MET A 116 -13.44 10.82 21.46
C MET A 116 -13.65 10.10 22.79
N ARG A 117 -14.90 10.04 23.28
CA ARG A 117 -15.19 9.28 24.50
C ARG A 117 -14.96 7.78 24.30
N ALA A 118 -15.42 7.23 23.17
CA ALA A 118 -15.22 5.83 22.84
C ALA A 118 -13.74 5.46 22.68
N GLU A 119 -12.91 6.36 22.17
CA GLU A 119 -11.46 6.12 22.06
C GLU A 119 -10.74 6.19 23.41
N VAL A 120 -11.12 7.10 24.32
CA VAL A 120 -10.56 7.14 25.69
C VAL A 120 -10.91 5.86 26.45
N GLU A 121 -12.14 5.37 26.35
CA GLU A 121 -12.55 4.12 27.01
C GLU A 121 -11.80 2.88 26.52
N LYS A 122 -11.34 2.87 25.25
CA LYS A 122 -10.49 1.78 24.73
C LYS A 122 -9.07 1.84 25.26
N ILE A 123 -8.50 3.04 25.38
CA ILE A 123 -7.15 3.25 25.91
C ILE A 123 -7.07 2.84 27.39
N ASP A 124 -8.12 3.10 28.16
CA ASP A 124 -8.20 2.71 29.59
C ASP A 124 -8.44 1.20 29.80
N ALA A 125 -8.77 0.46 28.74
CA ALA A 125 -9.06 -0.98 28.78
C ALA A 125 -7.86 -1.87 28.37
N GLU A 126 -6.77 -1.28 27.86
CA GLU A 126 -5.49 -1.94 27.55
C GLU A 126 -4.47 -1.78 28.69
#